data_AF-A0A425CG46-F1
#
_entry.id   AF-A0A425CG46-F1
#
_cell.length_a   1.000
_cell.length_b   1.000
_cell.length_c   1.000
_cell.angle_alpha   90.00
_cell.angle_beta   90.00
_cell.angle_gamma   90.00
#
_symmetry.space_group_name_H-M   'P 1'
#
loop_
_entity.id
_entity.type
_entity.pdbx_description
1 polymer ?
#
loop_
_entity_poly.entity_id
_entity_poly.type
_entity_poly.pdbx_seq_one_letter_code
_entity_poly.pdbx_strand_id
1 'polypeptide(L)' 'MPDWLVWIYWINPIAWCLRSLAVNQYCLPVFEVCVFKGVDYCSDFDVRMGEYYLLLYGVPSGSSCRTVFKHKKLPTLK' A
#
# COMPACT_ATOMS: atom_id res chain seq x y z
N MET A 1 16.78 -17.15 27.59
CA MET A 1 15.62 -17.32 26.68
C MET A 1 15.98 -18.45 25.73
N PRO A 2 15.14 -19.48 25.54
CA PRO A 2 15.51 -20.63 24.71
C PRO A 2 15.60 -20.28 23.21
N ASP A 3 16.66 -20.70 22.53
CA ASP A 3 16.92 -20.38 21.10
C ASP A 3 15.89 -20.97 20.14
N TRP A 4 15.18 -22.02 20.55
CA TRP A 4 14.12 -22.65 19.76
C TRP A 4 12.82 -21.82 19.69
N LEU A 5 12.71 -20.69 20.42
CA LEU A 5 11.57 -19.77 20.32
C LEU A 5 11.81 -18.62 19.32
N VAL A 6 12.99 -18.51 18.72
CA VAL A 6 13.34 -17.43 17.78
C VAL A 6 12.44 -17.44 16.53
N TRP A 7 11.99 -18.61 16.06
CA TRP A 7 11.12 -18.71 14.87
C TRP A 7 9.74 -18.08 15.07
N ILE A 8 9.25 -17.96 16.31
CA ILE A 8 7.97 -17.30 16.62
C ILE A 8 8.02 -15.79 16.32
N TYR A 9 9.19 -15.15 16.43
CA TYR A 9 9.36 -13.76 15.98
C TYR A 9 9.09 -13.61 14.47
N TRP A 10 9.37 -14.65 13.69
CA TRP A 10 9.16 -14.67 12.24
C TRP A 10 7.70 -14.93 11.84
N ILE A 11 6.89 -15.57 12.70
CA ILE A 11 5.43 -15.63 12.57
C ILE A 11 4.81 -14.51 13.39
N ASN A 12 5.16 -13.26 13.11
CA ASN A 12 4.40 -12.15 13.63
C ASN A 12 3.20 -11.90 12.71
N PRO A 13 1.99 -12.45 13.00
CA PRO A 13 0.83 -12.29 12.12
C PRO A 13 0.44 -10.83 11.95
N ILE A 14 0.78 -9.97 12.92
CA ILE A 14 0.49 -8.53 12.89
C ILE A 14 1.30 -7.85 11.77
N ALA A 15 2.56 -8.22 11.56
CA ALA A 15 3.38 -7.66 10.48
C ALA A 15 2.82 -7.98 9.08
N TRP A 16 2.24 -9.16 8.91
CA TRP A 16 1.57 -9.55 7.67
C TRP A 16 0.22 -8.86 7.51
N CYS A 17 -0.57 -8.76 8.58
CA CYS A 17 -1.82 -8.00 8.58
C CYS A 17 -1.61 -6.53 8.24
N LEU A 18 -0.56 -5.88 8.78
CA LEU A 18 -0.25 -4.48 8.49
C LEU A 18 0.13 -4.27 7.03
N ARG A 19 0.87 -5.21 6.42
CA ARG A 19 1.17 -5.19 4.98
C ARG A 19 -0.11 -5.29 4.15
N SER A 20 -1.00 -6.22 4.48
CA SER A 20 -2.29 -6.37 3.78
C SER A 20 -3.19 -5.13 3.93
N LEU A 21 -3.23 -4.54 5.13
CA LEU A 21 -4.00 -3.33 5.40
C LEU A 21 -3.45 -2.12 4.63
N ALA A 22 -2.12 -1.97 4.57
CA ALA A 22 -1.48 -0.91 3.81
C ALA A 22 -1.87 -1.00 2.33
N VAL A 23 -1.85 -2.19 1.72
CA VAL A 23 -2.32 -2.40 0.34
C VAL A 23 -3.80 -2.01 0.20
N ASN A 24 -4.64 -2.43 1.14
CA ASN A 24 -6.07 -2.11 1.08
C ASN A 24 -6.35 -0.59 1.12
N GLN A 25 -5.65 0.14 1.99
CA GLN A 25 -5.83 1.57 2.18
C GLN A 25 -5.21 2.40 1.05
N TYR A 26 -3.96 2.14 0.68
CA TYR A 26 -3.22 2.96 -0.27
C TYR A 26 -3.53 2.65 -1.73
N CYS A 27 -4.20 1.53 -2.03
CA CYS A 27 -4.73 1.26 -3.37
C CYS A 27 -6.08 1.95 -3.66
N LEU A 28 -6.67 2.68 -2.72
CA LEU A 28 -7.93 3.40 -2.98
C LEU A 28 -7.72 4.52 -4.02
N PRO A 29 -8.74 4.84 -4.85
CA PRO A 29 -8.62 5.81 -5.94
C PRO A 29 -8.27 7.23 -5.47
N VAL A 30 -8.60 7.57 -4.22
CA VAL A 30 -8.24 8.87 -3.60
C VAL A 30 -6.73 9.03 -3.41
N PHE A 31 -5.98 7.93 -3.31
CA PHE A 31 -4.52 7.92 -3.19
C PHE A 31 -3.82 7.57 -4.51
N GLU A 32 -4.59 7.22 -5.55
CA GLU A 32 -4.10 6.98 -6.92
C GLU A 32 -3.98 8.30 -7.70
N VAL A 33 -3.48 9.36 -7.06
CA VAL A 33 -3.31 10.69 -7.65
C VAL A 33 -1.84 11.07 -7.72
N CYS A 34 -1.47 11.85 -8.74
CA CYS A 34 -0.12 12.40 -8.87
C CYS A 34 0.14 13.50 -7.85
N VAL A 35 -0.83 14.40 -7.66
CA VAL A 35 -0.74 15.50 -6.73
C VAL A 35 -1.58 15.21 -5.50
N PHE A 36 -0.94 15.09 -4.34
CA PHE A 36 -1.64 14.91 -3.07
C PHE A 36 -1.19 15.99 -2.09
N LYS A 37 -2.14 16.76 -1.56
CA LYS A 37 -1.89 17.89 -0.63
C LYS A 37 -0.81 18.89 -1.13
N GLY A 38 -0.72 19.10 -2.44
CA GLY A 38 0.23 20.04 -3.05
C GLY A 38 1.63 19.50 -3.31
N VAL A 39 1.87 18.21 -3.10
CA VAL A 39 3.11 17.52 -3.48
C VAL A 39 2.86 16.70 -4.74
N ASP A 40 3.71 16.85 -5.76
CA ASP A 40 3.63 16.13 -7.03
C ASP A 40 4.57 14.91 -7.04
N TYR A 41 4.02 13.74 -6.71
CA TYR A 41 4.76 12.49 -6.65
C TYR A 41 5.14 11.95 -8.03
N CYS A 42 4.37 12.29 -9.06
CA CYS A 42 4.64 11.82 -10.42
C CYS A 42 5.84 12.55 -11.02
N SER A 43 5.97 13.86 -10.77
CA SER A 43 7.11 14.64 -11.28
C SER A 43 8.42 14.29 -10.57
N ASP A 44 8.40 14.03 -9.26
CA ASP A 44 9.60 13.76 -8.48
C ASP A 44 10.06 12.29 -8.51
N PHE A 45 9.11 11.34 -8.52
CA PHE A 45 9.41 9.91 -8.32
C PHE A 45 8.84 8.99 -9.40
N ASP A 46 8.16 9.52 -10.42
CA ASP A 46 7.46 8.76 -11.48
C ASP A 46 6.45 7.72 -10.94
N VAL A 47 6.02 7.89 -9.69
CA VAL A 47 5.05 7.00 -9.03
C VAL A 47 3.91 7.81 -8.43
N ARG A 48 2.75 7.19 -8.29
CA ARG A 48 1.60 7.82 -7.61
C ARG A 48 1.80 7.78 -6.11
N MET A 49 1.11 8.68 -5.41
CA MET A 49 1.19 8.80 -3.96
C MET A 49 1.00 7.46 -3.23
N GLY A 50 -0.04 6.69 -3.55
CA GLY A 50 -0.30 5.40 -2.89
C GLY A 50 0.80 4.35 -3.13
N GLU A 51 1.34 4.28 -4.35
CA GLU A 51 2.44 3.38 -4.68
C GLU A 51 3.74 3.81 -3.98
N TYR A 52 4.00 5.11 -3.87
CA TYR A 52 5.14 5.65 -3.13
C TYR A 52 5.15 5.22 -1.66
N TYR A 53 4.03 5.35 -0.95
CA TYR A 53 3.94 4.93 0.45
C TYR A 53 4.09 3.41 0.60
N LEU A 54 3.55 2.62 -0.34
CA LEU A 54 3.71 1.17 -0.31
C LEU A 54 5.17 0.74 -0.49
N LEU A 55 5.91 1.41 -1.38
CA LEU A 55 7.35 1.20 -1.54
C LEU A 55 8.12 1.54 -0.27
N LEU A 56 7.74 2.62 0.44
CA LEU A 56 8.33 3.00 1.72
C LEU A 56 8.15 1.91 2.79
N TYR A 57 7.00 1.20 2.78
CA TYR A 57 6.74 0.05 3.66
C TYR A 57 7.36 -1.27 3.15
N GLY A 58 8.12 -1.24 2.04
CA GLY A 58 8.73 -2.42 1.45
C GLY A 58 7.72 -3.39 0.84
N VAL A 59 6.54 -2.89 0.42
CA VAL A 59 5.50 -3.68 -0.23
C VAL A 59 5.60 -3.46 -1.75
N PRO A 60 5.89 -4.50 -2.56
CA PRO A 60 5.96 -4.34 -4.00
C PRO A 60 4.55 -4.11 -4.58
N SER A 61 4.28 -2.89 -5.05
CA SER A 61 2.95 -2.46 -5.47
C SER A 61 2.79 -2.20 -6.97
N GLY A 62 3.85 -2.34 -7.77
CA GLY A 62 3.94 -1.86 -9.17
C GLY A 62 2.87 -2.36 -10.16
N SER A 63 2.04 -3.34 -9.77
CA SER A 63 0.88 -3.82 -10.55
C SER A 63 -0.34 -4.20 -9.70
N SER A 64 -0.22 -4.22 -8.37
CA SER A 64 -1.23 -4.84 -7.49
C SER A 64 -2.45 -3.94 -7.25
N CYS A 65 -2.26 -2.62 -7.12
CA CYS A 65 -3.39 -1.69 -7.00
C CYS A 65 -4.18 -1.55 -8.30
N ARG A 66 -3.49 -1.70 -9.44
CA ARG A 66 -4.00 -1.40 -10.78
C ARG A 66 -5.06 -2.39 -11.27
N THR A 67 -5.05 -3.63 -10.77
CA THR A 67 -5.99 -4.69 -11.17
C THR A 67 -7.24 -4.73 -10.30
N VAL A 68 -7.17 -4.32 -9.03
CA VAL A 68 -8.29 -4.42 -8.08
C VAL A 68 -9.43 -3.43 -8.40
N PHE A 69 -9.11 -2.24 -8.90
CA PHE A 69 -10.09 -1.17 -9.08
C PHE A 69 -10.59 -0.96 -10.51
N LYS A 70 -10.03 -1.64 -11.53
CA LYS A 70 -10.58 -1.55 -12.90
C LYS A 70 -12.06 -1.95 -13.01
N HIS A 71 -12.58 -2.75 -12.07
CA HIS A 71 -13.97 -3.22 -12.07
C HIS A 71 -14.86 -2.59 -10.98
N LYS A 72 -14.33 -1.86 -10.00
CA LYS A 72 -15.14 -1.21 -8.95
C LYS A 72 -15.25 0.29 -9.21
N LYS A 73 -16.27 0.66 -9.99
CA LYS A 73 -16.81 2.02 -10.00
C LYS A 73 -17.34 2.30 -8.59
N LEU A 74 -16.57 2.96 -7.73
CA LEU A 74 -17.06 3.36 -6.41
C LEU A 74 -18.27 4.29 -6.63
N PRO A 75 -19.45 3.98 -6.07
CA PRO A 75 -20.55 4.93 -6.06
C PRO A 75 -20.09 6.13 -5.22
N THR A 76 -20.03 7.28 -5.87
CA THR A 76 -19.86 8.58 -5.25
C THR A 76 -20.92 8.76 -4.16
N LEU A 77 -20.48 8.82 -2.91
CA LEU A 77 -21.29 9.24 -1.78
C LEU A 77 -21.74 10.69 -2.05
N LYS A 78 -23.04 10.88 -2.19
CA LYS A 78 -23.71 12.18 -2.33
C LYS A 78 -24.24 12.63 -0.99
#